data_AF-A0A1Q5SV09-F1
#
_entry.id   AF-A0A1Q5SV09-F1
#
_cell.length_a   1.000
_cell.length_b   1.000
_cell.length_c   1.000
_cell.angle_alpha   90.00
_cell.angle_beta   90.00
_cell.angle_gamma   90.00
#
_symmetry.space_group_name_H-M   'P 1'
#
loop_
_entity.id
_entity.type
_entity.pdbx_description
1 polymer ?
#
loop_
_entity_poly.entity_id
_entity_poly.type
_entity_poly.pdbx_seq_one_letter_code
_entity_poly.pdbx_strand_id
1 'polypeptide(L)'
;MAGNAFLAPAVRANIWEEGEAQCHVSAPERVLSDDLNDAQLADFMKVSRTLTGMPLASLQDIRLGREYLVRFAKLNVPGIDLGKLLTARDQTTDAIMNDKDIRAAAEQLIYLWYLSAFFLNTSVGPAWVYGTTDQYEQGILWKVIGAHAPMMPMKPFHRDYWAREANLA
;
A
#
# COMPACT_ATOMS: atom_id res chain seq x y z
N MET A 1 56.18 -7.87 -7.07
CA MET A 1 54.99 -7.52 -6.27
C MET A 1 54.36 -6.28 -6.89
N ALA A 2 53.14 -6.42 -7.43
CA ALA A 2 52.25 -5.30 -7.74
C ALA A 2 50.83 -5.89 -7.78
N GLY A 3 50.09 -5.75 -6.68
CA GLY A 3 48.69 -6.13 -6.60
C GLY A 3 47.85 -5.05 -7.25
N ASN A 4 47.18 -5.37 -8.36
CA ASN A 4 46.16 -4.51 -8.95
C ASN A 4 44.94 -4.51 -8.02
N ALA A 5 44.82 -3.48 -7.19
CA ALA A 5 43.57 -3.15 -6.53
C ALA A 5 42.57 -2.71 -7.61
N PHE A 6 41.58 -3.56 -7.89
CA PHE A 6 40.38 -3.18 -8.61
C PHE A 6 39.65 -2.11 -7.78
N LEU A 7 39.92 -0.84 -8.07
CA LEU A 7 39.05 0.25 -7.65
C LEU A 7 37.81 0.18 -8.53
N ALA A 8 36.79 -0.55 -8.08
CA ALA A 8 35.44 -0.34 -8.60
C ALA A 8 35.09 1.13 -8.38
N PRO A 9 34.58 1.86 -9.40
CA PRO A 9 34.08 3.21 -9.17
C PRO A 9 33.02 3.11 -8.07
N ALA A 10 33.12 3.98 -7.08
CA ALA A 10 32.10 4.11 -6.06
C ALA A 10 30.79 4.42 -6.79
N VAL A 11 29.95 3.39 -6.97
CA VAL A 11 28.55 3.56 -7.32
C VAL A 11 27.99 4.30 -6.12
N ARG A 12 27.88 5.64 -6.24
CA ARG A 12 27.08 6.41 -5.32
C ARG A 12 25.69 5.80 -5.41
N ALA A 13 25.30 5.04 -4.40
CA ALA A 13 23.89 4.79 -4.17
C ALA A 13 23.25 6.18 -4.15
N ASN A 14 22.32 6.45 -5.06
CA ASN A 14 21.46 7.61 -4.91
C ASN A 14 20.69 7.35 -3.62
N ILE A 15 21.09 8.03 -2.54
CA ILE A 15 20.40 7.96 -1.27
C ILE A 15 19.24 8.93 -1.43
N TRP A 16 18.05 8.36 -1.66
CA TRP A 16 16.85 9.09 -2.03
C TRP A 16 16.32 9.89 -0.84
N GLU A 17 15.99 11.16 -1.06
CA GLU A 17 15.46 12.05 -0.02
C GLU A 17 13.92 12.15 -0.10
N GLU A 18 13.29 12.36 1.06
CA GLU A 18 11.86 12.61 1.19
C GLU A 18 11.51 13.89 0.37
N GLY A 19 10.77 13.75 -0.73
CA GLY A 19 10.30 14.88 -1.56
C GLY A 19 10.77 14.92 -3.02
N GLU A 20 11.51 13.92 -3.51
CA GLU A 20 11.85 13.88 -4.94
C GLU A 20 10.60 13.63 -5.83
N ALA A 21 10.49 14.37 -6.93
CA ALA A 21 9.33 14.41 -7.83
C ALA A 21 8.95 13.07 -8.49
N GLN A 22 9.81 12.06 -8.37
CA GLN A 22 9.55 10.68 -8.83
C GLN A 22 8.73 9.87 -7.82
N CYS A 23 8.56 10.34 -6.58
CA CYS A 23 7.73 9.73 -5.54
C CYS A 23 6.23 10.08 -5.64
N HIS A 24 5.84 10.88 -6.64
CA HIS A 24 4.46 11.30 -6.86
C HIS A 24 3.94 10.83 -8.22
N VAL A 25 3.89 9.51 -8.42
CA VAL A 25 3.03 8.97 -9.47
C VAL A 25 1.59 9.17 -9.01
N SER A 26 0.92 10.17 -9.57
CA SER A 26 -0.49 10.43 -9.28
C SER A 26 -1.38 9.55 -10.16
N ALA A 27 -2.32 8.85 -9.54
CA ALA A 27 -3.36 8.13 -10.26
C ALA A 27 -4.43 9.13 -10.77
N PRO A 28 -5.16 8.81 -11.84
CA PRO A 28 -6.39 9.54 -12.17
C PRO A 28 -7.36 9.44 -10.99
N GLU A 29 -7.73 10.59 -10.44
CA GLU A 29 -8.73 10.67 -9.38
C GLU A 29 -10.08 11.10 -9.95
N ARG A 30 -11.16 10.55 -9.40
CA ARG A 30 -12.52 11.08 -9.59
C ARG A 30 -12.95 11.87 -8.36
N VAL A 31 -13.78 12.89 -8.59
CA VAL A 31 -14.49 13.56 -7.51
C VAL A 31 -15.53 12.60 -6.95
N LEU A 32 -15.56 12.45 -5.63
CA LEU A 32 -16.61 11.70 -4.96
C LEU A 32 -17.89 12.54 -4.98
N SER A 33 -18.94 12.02 -5.61
CA SER A 33 -20.25 12.69 -5.67
C SER A 33 -21.05 12.53 -4.38
N ASP A 34 -20.82 11.42 -3.67
CA ASP A 34 -21.51 11.07 -2.42
C ASP A 34 -20.49 10.84 -1.31
N ASP A 35 -20.88 11.18 -0.08
CA ASP A 35 -20.09 10.90 1.10
C ASP A 35 -20.07 9.39 1.38
N LEU A 36 -18.87 8.84 1.58
CA LEU A 36 -18.68 7.46 2.02
C LEU A 36 -19.24 7.30 3.43
N ASN A 37 -20.13 6.33 3.62
CA ASN A 37 -20.81 6.12 4.90
C ASN A 37 -20.20 4.98 5.74
N ASP A 38 -20.62 4.87 7.00
CA ASP A 38 -20.09 3.88 7.93
C ASP A 38 -20.44 2.43 7.55
N ALA A 39 -21.52 2.20 6.79
CA ALA A 39 -21.84 0.87 6.28
C ALA A 39 -20.84 0.44 5.19
N GLN A 40 -20.46 1.35 4.29
CA GLN A 40 -19.40 1.10 3.30
C GLN A 40 -18.05 0.84 3.98
N LEU A 41 -17.73 1.57 5.06
CA LEU A 41 -16.55 1.27 5.87
C LEU A 41 -16.61 -0.11 6.52
N ALA A 42 -17.76 -0.50 7.09
CA ALA A 42 -17.92 -1.82 7.68
C ALA A 42 -17.71 -2.95 6.65
N ASP A 43 -18.30 -2.80 5.47
CA ASP A 43 -18.16 -3.74 4.35
C ASP A 43 -16.70 -3.78 3.86
N PHE A 44 -16.07 -2.63 3.70
CA PHE A 44 -14.67 -2.50 3.31
C PHE A 44 -13.74 -3.23 4.28
N MET A 45 -13.92 -3.01 5.58
CA MET A 45 -13.13 -3.68 6.61
C MET A 45 -13.37 -5.19 6.62
N LYS A 46 -14.59 -5.64 6.32
CA LYS A 46 -14.89 -7.07 6.26
C LYS A 46 -14.20 -7.75 5.07
N VAL A 47 -14.28 -7.19 3.86
CA VAL A 47 -13.54 -7.69 2.70
C VAL A 47 -12.03 -7.66 2.96
N SER A 48 -11.54 -6.58 3.56
CA SER A 48 -10.12 -6.41 3.90
C SER A 48 -9.60 -7.51 4.82
N ARG A 49 -10.35 -7.86 5.87
CA ARG A 49 -10.00 -8.97 6.77
C ARG A 49 -9.95 -10.30 6.01
N THR A 50 -10.94 -10.57 5.16
CA THR A 50 -10.99 -11.80 4.35
C THR A 50 -9.77 -11.93 3.44
N LEU A 51 -9.43 -10.86 2.71
CA LEU A 51 -8.35 -10.90 1.72
C LEU A 51 -6.94 -10.85 2.33
N THR A 52 -6.77 -10.15 3.46
CA THR A 52 -5.46 -10.05 4.12
C THR A 52 -5.21 -11.17 5.14
N GLY A 53 -6.25 -11.84 5.62
CA GLY A 53 -6.18 -12.77 6.74
C GLY A 53 -5.86 -12.10 8.09
N MET A 54 -5.78 -10.77 8.14
CA MET A 54 -5.46 -10.02 9.35
C MET A 54 -6.73 -9.60 10.08
N PRO A 55 -6.71 -9.50 11.43
CA PRO A 55 -7.90 -9.18 12.21
C PRO A 55 -8.41 -7.74 12.02
N LEU A 56 -7.54 -6.77 11.68
CA LEU A 56 -7.88 -5.37 11.39
C LEU A 56 -8.95 -4.79 12.33
N ALA A 57 -8.73 -4.91 13.64
CA ALA A 57 -9.75 -4.65 14.67
C ALA A 57 -9.38 -3.50 15.62
N SER A 58 -8.13 -3.03 15.59
CA SER A 58 -7.72 -1.92 16.45
C SER A 58 -8.34 -0.59 15.97
N LEU A 59 -8.42 0.39 16.86
CA LEU A 59 -8.85 1.75 16.49
C LEU A 59 -7.96 2.35 15.40
N GLN A 60 -6.67 2.01 15.40
CA GLN A 60 -5.74 2.46 14.36
C GLN A 60 -6.07 1.82 13.01
N ASP A 61 -6.36 0.52 12.98
CA ASP A 61 -6.76 -0.18 11.74
C ASP A 61 -8.05 0.41 11.15
N ILE A 62 -9.02 0.77 12.00
CA ILE A 62 -10.29 1.35 11.55
C ILE A 62 -10.08 2.75 10.96
N ARG A 63 -9.21 3.57 11.58
CA ARG A 63 -8.85 4.90 11.06
C ARG A 63 -8.16 4.78 9.71
N LEU A 64 -7.15 3.92 9.61
CA LEU A 64 -6.44 3.66 8.37
C LEU A 64 -7.37 3.09 7.29
N GLY A 65 -8.27 2.19 7.66
CA GLY A 65 -9.31 1.65 6.79
C GLY A 65 -10.23 2.71 6.20
N ARG A 66 -10.59 3.75 6.97
CA ARG A 66 -11.36 4.89 6.47
C ARG A 66 -10.58 5.69 5.44
N GLU A 67 -9.30 5.95 5.69
CA GLU A 67 -8.43 6.65 4.72
C GLU A 67 -8.26 5.82 3.43
N TYR A 68 -8.09 4.51 3.56
CA TYR A 68 -7.96 3.59 2.44
C TYR A 68 -9.24 3.47 1.63
N LEU A 69 -10.41 3.44 2.27
CA LEU A 69 -11.69 3.47 1.58
C LEU A 69 -11.82 4.74 0.72
N VAL A 70 -11.46 5.91 1.27
CA VAL A 70 -11.49 7.18 0.53
C VAL A 70 -10.54 7.13 -0.67
N ARG A 71 -9.29 6.66 -0.45
CA ARG A 71 -8.31 6.52 -1.53
C ARG A 71 -8.79 5.58 -2.64
N PHE A 72 -9.37 4.44 -2.27
CA PHE A 72 -9.92 3.47 -3.22
C PHE A 72 -11.10 4.05 -3.98
N ALA A 73 -12.02 4.75 -3.30
CA ALA A 73 -13.18 5.35 -3.95
C ALA A 73 -12.78 6.43 -4.97
N LYS A 74 -11.74 7.21 -4.67
CA LYS A 74 -11.19 8.21 -5.59
C LYS A 74 -10.48 7.61 -6.79
N LEU A 75 -10.02 6.36 -6.71
CA LEU A 75 -9.33 5.70 -7.81
C LEU A 75 -10.24 5.60 -9.04
N ASN A 76 -9.81 6.21 -10.15
CA ASN A 76 -10.55 6.21 -11.42
C ASN A 76 -9.78 5.38 -12.46
N VAL A 77 -9.83 4.06 -12.30
CA VAL A 77 -9.12 3.11 -13.19
C VAL A 77 -10.12 2.12 -13.80
N PRO A 78 -10.12 1.96 -15.14
CA PRO A 78 -10.99 0.99 -15.79
C PRO A 78 -10.81 -0.43 -15.24
N GLY A 79 -11.92 -1.13 -14.97
CA GLY A 79 -11.91 -2.50 -14.46
C GLY A 79 -11.75 -2.63 -12.94
N ILE A 80 -11.54 -1.52 -12.21
CA ILE A 80 -11.55 -1.50 -10.74
C ILE A 80 -12.85 -0.88 -10.25
N ASP A 81 -13.68 -1.71 -9.61
CA ASP A 81 -14.99 -1.31 -9.10
C ASP A 81 -15.08 -1.60 -7.59
N LEU A 82 -15.00 -0.52 -6.79
CA LEU A 82 -15.14 -0.60 -5.34
C LEU A 82 -16.54 -1.09 -4.94
N GLY A 83 -17.60 -0.66 -5.64
CA GLY A 83 -18.97 -1.04 -5.31
C GLY A 83 -19.15 -2.56 -5.39
N LYS A 84 -18.69 -3.17 -6.49
CA LYS A 84 -18.69 -4.63 -6.64
C LYS A 84 -17.79 -5.35 -5.63
N LEU A 85 -16.65 -4.76 -5.27
CA LEU A 85 -15.79 -5.33 -4.23
C LEU A 85 -16.52 -5.38 -2.88
N LEU A 86 -17.23 -4.30 -2.51
CA LEU A 86 -17.97 -4.21 -1.25
C LEU A 86 -19.13 -5.21 -1.16
N THR A 87 -19.79 -5.55 -2.28
CA THR A 87 -20.84 -6.58 -2.27
C THR A 87 -20.30 -7.98 -1.99
N ALA A 88 -18.99 -8.21 -2.14
CA ALA A 88 -18.33 -9.49 -1.88
C ALA A 88 -17.93 -9.70 -0.41
N ARG A 89 -18.33 -8.83 0.53
CA ARG A 89 -17.98 -8.87 1.97
C ARG A 89 -18.26 -10.20 2.68
N ASP A 90 -19.22 -10.98 2.18
CA ASP A 90 -19.65 -12.25 2.77
C ASP A 90 -19.05 -13.47 2.06
N GLN A 91 -18.24 -13.25 1.03
CA GLN A 91 -17.60 -14.30 0.25
C GLN A 91 -16.26 -14.74 0.85
N THR A 92 -15.80 -15.93 0.46
CA THR A 92 -14.47 -16.44 0.81
C THR A 92 -13.40 -15.81 -0.07
N THR A 93 -12.14 -15.85 0.38
CA THR A 93 -10.98 -15.41 -0.41
C THR A 93 -10.94 -16.09 -1.77
N ASP A 94 -11.16 -17.40 -1.83
CA ASP A 94 -11.17 -18.16 -3.09
C ASP A 94 -12.28 -17.70 -4.03
N ALA A 95 -13.48 -17.40 -3.53
CA ALA A 95 -14.57 -16.90 -4.35
C ALA A 95 -14.22 -15.51 -4.92
N ILE A 96 -13.69 -14.61 -4.09
CA ILE A 96 -13.30 -13.26 -4.50
C ILE A 96 -12.20 -13.30 -5.56
N MET A 97 -11.16 -14.11 -5.35
CA MET A 97 -10.00 -14.16 -6.24
C MET A 97 -10.26 -14.90 -7.55
N ASN A 98 -11.30 -15.75 -7.62
CA ASN A 98 -11.71 -16.43 -8.84
C ASN A 98 -12.80 -15.69 -9.64
N ASP A 99 -13.42 -14.65 -9.07
CA ASP A 99 -14.39 -13.83 -9.78
C ASP A 99 -13.68 -12.74 -10.62
N LYS A 100 -13.78 -12.91 -11.94
CA LYS A 100 -13.16 -12.03 -12.94
C LYS A 100 -13.59 -10.57 -12.86
N ASP A 101 -14.77 -10.28 -12.31
CA ASP A 101 -15.33 -8.93 -12.27
C ASP A 101 -14.88 -8.14 -11.04
N ILE A 102 -14.35 -8.82 -10.01
CA ILE A 102 -13.88 -8.20 -8.75
C ILE A 102 -12.40 -8.44 -8.46
N ARG A 103 -11.79 -9.46 -9.07
CA ARG A 103 -10.39 -9.84 -8.80
C ARG A 103 -9.41 -8.67 -8.90
N ALA A 104 -9.52 -7.85 -9.94
CA ALA A 104 -8.63 -6.70 -10.10
C ALA A 104 -8.74 -5.71 -8.93
N ALA A 105 -9.96 -5.43 -8.46
CA ALA A 105 -10.18 -4.58 -7.28
C ALA A 105 -9.68 -5.26 -5.99
N ALA A 106 -9.85 -6.57 -5.86
CA ALA A 106 -9.35 -7.34 -4.72
C ALA A 106 -7.81 -7.31 -4.64
N GLU A 107 -7.10 -7.48 -5.76
CA GLU A 107 -5.65 -7.37 -5.83
C GLU A 107 -5.17 -5.97 -5.40
N GLN A 108 -5.83 -4.91 -5.86
CA GLN A 108 -5.54 -3.55 -5.41
C GLN A 108 -5.78 -3.35 -3.91
N LEU A 109 -6.81 -3.98 -3.33
CA LEU A 109 -7.08 -3.90 -1.89
C LEU A 109 -5.99 -4.60 -1.09
N ILE A 110 -5.50 -5.75 -1.56
CA ILE A 110 -4.36 -6.45 -0.96
C ILE A 110 -3.12 -5.55 -0.99
N TYR A 111 -2.78 -4.96 -2.14
CA TYR A 111 -1.66 -4.03 -2.26
C TYR A 111 -1.81 -2.81 -1.34
N LEU A 112 -3.02 -2.26 -1.24
CA LEU A 112 -3.29 -1.11 -0.40
C LEU A 112 -3.04 -1.43 1.08
N TRP A 113 -3.39 -2.62 1.56
CA TRP A 113 -3.11 -3.00 2.95
C TRP A 113 -1.65 -3.40 3.21
N TYR A 114 -1.01 -4.10 2.27
CA TYR A 114 0.35 -4.58 2.47
C TYR A 114 1.42 -3.51 2.24
N LEU A 115 1.20 -2.65 1.24
CA LEU A 115 2.18 -1.69 0.74
C LEU A 115 1.69 -0.25 0.80
N SER A 116 0.44 -0.01 1.22
CA SER A 116 -0.16 1.33 1.26
C SER A 116 -0.23 1.98 -0.13
N ALA A 117 -0.28 1.14 -1.18
CA ALA A 117 -0.11 1.54 -2.57
C ALA A 117 -1.08 0.83 -3.51
N PHE A 118 -1.29 1.45 -4.68
CA PHE A 118 -1.94 0.82 -5.83
C PHE A 118 -0.90 0.45 -6.90
N PHE A 119 -1.10 -0.67 -7.58
CA PHE A 119 -0.30 -1.05 -8.74
C PHE A 119 -1.10 -0.83 -10.03
N LEU A 120 -0.78 0.23 -10.75
CA LEU A 120 -1.58 0.71 -11.87
C LEU A 120 -0.78 0.68 -13.16
N ASN A 121 -1.45 0.35 -14.27
CA ASN A 121 -0.85 0.51 -15.58
C ASN A 121 -1.09 1.94 -16.08
N THR A 122 -0.02 2.71 -16.24
CA THR A 122 -0.07 4.11 -16.70
C THR A 122 0.29 4.20 -18.18
N SER A 123 0.18 5.39 -18.78
CA SER A 123 0.60 5.62 -20.18
C SER A 123 2.09 5.37 -20.43
N VAL A 124 2.92 5.41 -19.39
CA VAL A 124 4.37 5.15 -19.46
C VAL A 124 4.77 3.76 -18.95
N GLY A 125 3.78 2.93 -18.60
CA GLY A 125 3.98 1.57 -18.09
C GLY A 125 3.44 1.35 -16.67
N PRO A 126 3.67 0.16 -16.08
CA PRO A 126 3.22 -0.16 -14.73
C PRO A 126 3.93 0.71 -13.68
N ALA A 127 3.19 1.21 -12.71
CA ALA A 127 3.69 2.06 -11.65
C ALA A 127 3.00 1.78 -10.31
N TRP A 128 3.74 2.01 -9.22
CA TRP A 128 3.23 1.97 -7.86
C TRP A 128 2.85 3.38 -7.40
N VAL A 129 1.61 3.53 -6.95
CA VAL A 129 1.07 4.79 -6.42
C VAL A 129 0.93 4.66 -4.92
N TYR A 130 1.97 5.07 -4.19
CA TYR A 130 2.04 4.99 -2.73
C TYR A 130 1.17 6.03 -2.03
N GLY A 131 0.84 5.74 -0.77
CA GLY A 131 0.24 6.70 0.15
C GLY A 131 1.27 7.65 0.74
N THR A 132 0.94 8.20 1.91
CA THR A 132 1.91 8.96 2.70
C THR A 132 2.98 8.05 3.29
N THR A 133 4.11 8.62 3.72
CA THR A 133 5.15 7.92 4.48
C THR A 133 4.56 7.18 5.67
N ASP A 134 3.74 7.86 6.47
CA ASP A 134 3.11 7.29 7.67
C ASP A 134 2.20 6.10 7.32
N GLN A 135 1.48 6.16 6.19
CA GLN A 135 0.68 5.03 5.73
C GLN A 135 1.58 3.88 5.28
N TYR A 136 2.66 4.16 4.54
CA TYR A 136 3.62 3.15 4.07
C TYR A 136 4.25 2.39 5.24
N GLU A 137 4.64 3.08 6.32
CA GLU A 137 5.18 2.46 7.53
C GLU A 137 4.17 1.54 8.24
N GLN A 138 2.86 1.79 8.07
CA GLN A 138 1.79 0.97 8.64
C GLN A 138 1.43 -0.26 7.79
N GLY A 139 2.08 -0.45 6.63
CA GLY A 139 1.82 -1.58 5.74
C GLY A 139 1.99 -2.94 6.43
N ILE A 140 1.07 -3.87 6.14
CA ILE A 140 1.09 -5.22 6.74
C ILE A 140 2.38 -5.98 6.38
N LEU A 141 2.98 -5.69 5.21
CA LEU A 141 4.20 -6.36 4.77
C LEU A 141 5.31 -6.30 5.84
N TRP A 142 5.51 -5.14 6.45
CA TRP A 142 6.58 -4.91 7.44
C TRP A 142 6.41 -5.82 8.65
N LYS A 143 5.18 -5.95 9.14
CA LYS A 143 4.83 -6.86 10.24
C LYS A 143 5.08 -8.32 9.87
N VAL A 144 4.73 -8.72 8.65
CA VAL A 144 4.90 -10.10 8.17
C VAL A 144 6.37 -10.49 8.03
N ILE A 145 7.20 -9.59 7.50
CA ILE A 145 8.64 -9.88 7.31
C ILE A 145 9.49 -9.57 8.54
N GLY A 146 8.89 -9.02 9.61
CA GLY A 146 9.60 -8.65 10.84
C GLY A 146 10.58 -7.50 10.66
N ALA A 147 10.35 -6.61 9.69
CA ALA A 147 11.19 -5.45 9.42
C ALA A 147 10.37 -4.16 9.58
N HIS A 148 11.05 -3.01 9.55
CA HIS A 148 10.39 -1.73 9.32
C HIS A 148 10.60 -1.32 7.85
N ALA A 149 9.82 -0.34 7.38
CA ALA A 149 9.95 0.17 6.02
C ALA A 149 11.39 0.70 5.78
N PRO A 150 12.16 0.13 4.83
CA PRO A 150 13.59 0.43 4.67
C PRO A 150 13.86 1.65 3.78
N MET A 151 12.83 2.20 3.13
CA MET A 151 12.99 3.22 2.08
C MET A 151 12.62 4.64 2.50
N MET A 152 12.15 4.85 3.73
CA MET A 152 11.78 6.17 4.22
C MET A 152 12.40 6.36 5.59
N PRO A 153 13.16 7.44 5.84
CA PRO A 153 13.69 7.70 7.16
C PRO A 153 12.55 7.77 8.17
N MET A 154 12.51 6.83 9.12
CA MET A 154 11.53 6.87 10.20
C MET A 154 11.66 8.21 10.91
N LYS A 155 10.54 8.89 11.17
CA LYS A 155 10.55 10.08 12.03
C LYS A 155 10.59 9.64 13.50
N PRO A 156 11.54 10.16 14.30
CA PRO A 156 12.60 11.10 13.96
C PRO A 156 13.80 10.43 13.26
N PHE A 157 14.36 11.11 12.25
CA PHE A 157 15.46 10.65 11.40
C PHE A 157 16.67 10.17 12.22
N HIS A 158 16.76 8.87 12.45
CA HIS A 158 17.91 8.25 13.09
C HIS A 158 18.86 7.67 12.05
N ARG A 159 20.16 7.98 12.19
CA ARG A 159 21.22 7.26 11.47
C ARG A 159 21.06 5.76 11.78
N ASP A 160 21.17 4.93 10.74
CA ASP A 160 21.05 3.47 10.83
C ASP A 160 19.67 2.96 11.29
N TYR A 161 18.59 3.71 11.03
CA TYR A 161 17.23 3.26 11.37
C TYR A 161 16.92 1.87 10.78
N TRP A 162 17.39 1.61 9.55
CA TRP A 162 17.37 0.34 8.80
C TRP A 162 18.13 -0.84 9.42
N ALA A 163 18.97 -0.60 10.42
CA ALA A 163 19.77 -1.62 11.10
C ALA A 163 19.27 -1.91 12.53
N ARG A 164 18.20 -1.27 12.98
CA ARG A 164 17.61 -1.50 14.32
C ARG A 164 16.52 -2.56 14.26
N GLU A 165 16.39 -3.34 15.33
CA GLU A 165 15.30 -4.31 15.46
C GLU A 165 13.94 -3.60 15.36
N ALA A 166 13.00 -4.21 14.64
CA ALA A 166 11.65 -3.71 14.54
C ALA A 166 10.98 -3.77 15.92
N ASN A 167 10.55 -2.62 16.44
CA ASN A 167 9.67 -2.58 17.62
C ASN A 167 8.27 -3.06 17.22
N LEU A 168 8.09 -4.38 17.19
CA LEU A 168 6.80 -5.02 16.98
C LEU A 168 6.01 -4.97 18.29
N ALA A 169 5.41 -3.81 18.57
CA ALA A 169 4.43 -3.64 19.64
C ALA A 169 3.02 -4.01 19.16
#